data_AF-A0A7S2VFA6-F1
#
_entry.id   AF-A0A7S2VFA6-F1
#
_cell.length_a   1.000
_cell.length_b   1.000
_cell.length_c   1.000
_cell.angle_alpha   90.00
_cell.angle_beta   90.00
_cell.angle_gamma   90.00
#
_symmetry.space_group_name_H-M   'P 1'
#
loop_
_entity.id
_entity.type
_entity.pdbx_description
1 polymer ?
#
loop_
_entity_poly.entity_id
_entity_poly.type
_entity_poly.pdbx_seq_one_letter_code
_entity_poly.pdbx_strand_id
1 'polypeptide(L)'
;AAKATSIYSEVGADYSSILLEPEAASAVRGLTSEYEAKALYSSGRNMIQDYLKEELTKKLGPRGIIIEDILLKDIVLPQELTKSIELKVQAEQDAARMEFVLQKETQEANRKAIEAKGIAEFQRIVSEGISPQLLKWKGVEATELFANSPNTKIVIMGNDANGLPVILSTGGDDTASVSTTKGSQ
;
A
#
# COMPACT_ATOMS: atom_id res chain seq x y z
N ALA A 1 47.97 38.44 20.18
CA ALA A 1 49.09 38.89 19.32
C ALA A 1 50.20 37.82 19.19
N ALA A 2 50.80 37.34 20.28
CA ALA A 2 51.94 36.41 20.21
C ALA A 2 51.70 35.10 19.43
N LYS A 3 50.50 34.49 19.52
CA LYS A 3 50.16 33.25 18.80
C LYS A 3 49.91 33.43 17.29
N ALA A 4 49.53 34.63 16.86
CA ALA A 4 49.32 34.92 15.43
C ALA A 4 50.67 35.04 14.70
N THR A 5 51.67 35.63 15.37
CA THR A 5 53.04 35.72 14.87
C THR A 5 53.69 34.33 14.75
N SER A 6 53.44 33.42 15.71
CA SER A 6 53.98 32.06 15.67
C SER A 6 53.39 31.21 14.54
N ILE A 7 52.08 31.31 14.26
CA ILE A 7 51.48 30.62 13.10
C ILE A 7 52.08 31.13 11.79
N TYR A 8 52.21 32.45 11.65
CA TYR A 8 52.77 33.05 10.43
C TYR A 8 54.25 32.68 10.23
N SER A 9 55.01 32.49 11.32
CA SER A 9 56.41 32.06 11.25
C SER A 9 56.61 30.55 11.05
N GLU A 10 55.72 29.70 11.57
CA GLU A 10 55.83 28.24 11.47
C GLU A 10 55.25 27.67 10.18
N VAL A 11 54.20 28.29 9.63
CA VAL A 11 53.43 27.74 8.48
C VAL A 11 53.46 28.66 7.26
N GLY A 12 53.77 29.95 7.43
CA GLY A 12 53.79 30.93 6.34
C GLY A 12 52.41 31.41 5.91
N ALA A 13 52.35 32.09 4.76
CA ALA A 13 51.11 32.67 4.22
C ALA A 13 50.04 31.61 3.86
N ASP A 14 50.45 30.37 3.60
CA ASP A 14 49.60 29.24 3.18
C ASP A 14 49.06 28.41 4.37
N TYR A 15 48.92 29.01 5.55
CA TYR A 15 48.40 28.32 6.74
C TYR A 15 47.02 27.69 6.54
N SER A 16 46.20 28.23 5.63
CA SER A 16 44.87 27.69 5.31
C SER A 16 44.94 26.30 4.68
N SER A 17 45.79 26.10 3.67
CA SER A 17 45.87 24.86 2.91
C SER A 17 46.72 23.79 3.62
N ILE A 18 47.74 24.21 4.37
CA ILE A 18 48.66 23.30 5.06
C ILE A 18 48.08 22.79 6.38
N LEU A 19 47.28 23.60 7.07
CA LEU A 19 46.81 23.31 8.43
C LEU A 19 45.30 23.10 8.51
N LEU A 20 44.53 24.01 7.90
CA LEU A 20 43.08 24.05 8.07
C LEU A 20 42.40 22.93 7.28
N GLU A 21 42.75 22.79 5.99
CA GLU A 21 42.17 21.75 5.13
C GLU A 21 42.45 20.32 5.62
N PRO A 22 43.67 19.94 6.04
CA PRO A 22 43.93 18.58 6.49
C PRO A 22 43.25 18.25 7.82
N GLU A 23 43.15 19.21 8.74
CA GLU A 23 42.44 19.01 10.01
C GLU A 23 40.93 18.91 9.80
N ALA A 24 40.36 19.75 8.93
CA ALA A 24 38.95 19.65 8.52
C ALA A 24 38.65 18.29 7.87
N ALA A 25 39.49 17.86 6.92
CA ALA A 25 39.34 16.56 6.27
C ALA A 25 39.50 15.39 7.26
N SER A 26 40.37 15.53 8.26
CA SER A 26 40.54 14.55 9.34
C SER A 26 39.29 14.45 10.22
N ALA A 27 38.75 15.59 10.65
CA ALA A 27 37.53 15.64 11.47
C ALA A 27 36.31 15.03 10.73
N VAL A 28 36.14 15.35 9.44
CA VAL A 28 35.04 14.79 8.61
C VAL A 28 35.16 13.27 8.47
N ARG A 29 36.38 12.73 8.27
CA ARG A 29 36.58 11.27 8.16
C ARG A 29 36.27 10.54 9.47
N GLY A 30 36.62 11.14 10.62
CA GLY A 30 36.28 10.59 11.94
C GLY A 30 34.76 10.43 12.10
N LEU A 31 34.01 11.48 11.76
CA LEU A 31 32.56 11.50 11.84
C LEU A 31 31.89 10.43 10.96
N THR A 32 32.35 10.22 9.72
CA THR A 32 31.77 9.19 8.83
C THR A 32 31.92 7.76 9.35
N SER A 33 32.83 7.53 10.30
CA SER A 33 33.01 6.21 10.93
C SER A 33 32.04 5.98 12.10
N GLU A 34 31.61 7.06 12.75
CA GLU A 34 30.80 7.02 13.98
C GLU A 34 29.29 7.19 13.70
N TYR A 35 28.93 7.89 12.62
CA TYR A 35 27.55 8.13 12.24
C TYR A 35 27.10 7.31 11.04
N GLU A 36 25.91 6.71 11.15
CA GLU A 36 25.28 5.98 10.05
C GLU A 36 25.07 6.95 8.86
N ALA A 37 25.53 6.56 7.66
CA ALA A 37 25.44 7.40 6.47
C ALA A 37 24.01 7.89 6.15
N LYS A 38 22.98 7.18 6.64
CA LYS A 38 21.56 7.58 6.60
C LYS A 38 21.30 8.89 7.34
N ALA A 39 21.95 9.11 8.49
CA ALA A 39 21.79 10.33 9.30
C ALA A 39 22.42 11.57 8.65
N LEU A 40 23.48 11.38 7.86
CA LEU A 40 24.13 12.46 7.10
C LEU A 40 23.19 13.07 6.03
N TYR A 41 22.25 12.26 5.52
CA TYR A 41 21.39 12.64 4.40
C TYR A 41 20.11 13.38 4.81
N SER A 42 19.53 13.10 5.98
CA SER A 42 18.23 13.65 6.38
C SER A 42 18.34 14.85 7.33
N SER A 43 18.58 14.59 8.61
CA SER A 43 18.39 15.56 9.70
C SER A 43 19.68 15.87 10.45
N GLY A 44 20.76 15.11 10.18
CA GLY A 44 22.01 15.19 10.92
C GLY A 44 22.86 16.41 10.58
N ARG A 45 22.56 17.18 9.52
CA ARG A 45 23.43 18.28 9.06
C ARG A 45 23.82 19.26 10.17
N ASN A 46 22.85 19.74 10.95
CA ASN A 46 23.12 20.68 12.04
C ASN A 46 23.97 20.03 13.15
N MET A 47 23.62 18.79 13.54
CA MET A 47 24.39 18.05 14.55
C MET A 47 25.84 17.80 14.11
N ILE A 48 26.03 17.53 12.82
CA ILE A 48 27.36 17.35 12.23
C ILE A 48 28.13 18.67 12.25
N GLN A 49 27.48 19.79 11.92
CA GLN A 49 28.12 21.10 11.98
C GLN A 49 28.58 21.43 13.40
N ASP A 50 27.72 21.20 14.39
CA ASP A 50 28.03 21.45 15.79
C ASP A 50 29.21 20.58 16.27
N TYR A 51 29.17 19.28 15.95
CA TYR A 51 30.26 18.35 16.26
C TYR A 51 31.57 18.74 15.57
N LEU A 52 31.52 19.05 14.27
CA LEU A 52 32.71 19.42 13.51
C LEU A 52 33.32 20.72 14.05
N LYS A 53 32.47 21.66 14.46
CA LYS A 53 32.89 22.92 15.09
C LYS A 53 33.58 22.65 16.41
N GLU A 54 33.02 21.81 17.27
CA GLU A 54 33.64 21.46 18.56
C GLU A 54 35.00 20.78 18.36
N GLU A 55 35.07 19.78 17.48
CA GLU A 55 36.29 19.01 17.24
C GLU A 55 37.39 19.88 16.61
N LEU A 56 37.04 20.71 15.62
CA LEU A 56 38.00 21.63 15.01
C LEU A 56 38.45 22.73 15.99
N THR A 57 37.55 23.24 16.83
CA THR A 57 37.91 24.23 17.86
C THR A 57 38.87 23.62 18.89
N LYS A 58 38.68 22.35 19.26
CA LYS A 58 39.56 21.63 20.17
C LYS A 58 40.95 21.41 19.59
N LYS A 59 41.06 21.10 18.30
CA LYS A 59 42.36 20.87 17.62
C LYS A 59 43.09 22.16 17.24
N LEU A 60 42.36 23.18 16.79
CA LEU A 60 42.92 24.43 16.27
C LEU A 60 43.05 25.53 17.35
N GLY A 61 42.28 25.42 18.44
CA GLY A 61 42.34 26.34 19.59
C GLY A 61 43.73 26.44 20.25
N PRO A 62 44.45 25.33 20.51
CA PRO A 62 45.82 25.39 21.03
C PRO A 62 46.77 26.18 20.14
N ARG A 63 46.60 26.05 18.80
CA ARG A 63 47.38 26.75 17.78
C ARG A 63 47.04 28.24 17.68
N GLY A 64 45.90 28.67 18.24
CA GLY A 64 45.49 30.08 18.29
C GLY A 64 44.54 30.49 17.16
N ILE A 65 43.92 29.52 16.48
CA ILE A 65 42.88 29.76 15.47
C ILE A 65 41.52 29.65 16.15
N ILE A 66 40.67 30.67 15.96
CA ILE A 66 39.30 30.72 16.47
C ILE A 66 38.36 30.48 15.31
N ILE A 67 37.43 29.54 15.49
CA ILE A 67 36.43 29.18 14.48
C ILE A 67 35.09 29.79 14.91
N GLU A 68 34.58 30.72 14.11
CA GLU A 68 33.30 31.37 14.39
C GLU A 68 32.13 30.48 13.98
N ASP A 69 32.16 29.96 12.76
CA ASP A 69 31.13 29.07 12.23
C ASP A 69 31.66 28.15 11.11
N ILE A 70 30.95 27.04 10.89
CA ILE A 70 31.24 26.08 9.83
C ILE A 70 29.97 25.76 9.06
N LEU A 71 29.99 26.06 7.76
CA LEU A 71 28.90 25.72 6.87
C LEU A 71 29.22 24.47 6.03
N LEU A 72 28.37 23.45 6.11
CA LEU A 72 28.43 22.32 5.19
C LEU A 72 27.81 22.72 3.85
N LYS A 73 28.62 22.70 2.79
CA LYS A 73 28.16 22.96 1.42
C LYS A 73 27.48 21.71 0.84
N ASP A 74 28.28 20.71 0.48
CA ASP A 74 27.84 19.48 -0.16
C ASP A 74 28.46 18.26 0.51
N ILE A 75 27.67 17.19 0.65
CA ILE A 75 28.12 15.88 1.15
C ILE A 75 28.09 14.93 -0.03
N VAL A 76 29.27 14.52 -0.52
CA VAL A 76 29.38 13.56 -1.63
C VAL A 76 29.79 12.21 -1.06
N LEU A 77 28.85 11.27 -1.08
CA LEU A 77 29.10 9.88 -0.69
C LEU A 77 29.59 9.08 -1.91
N PRO A 78 30.46 8.08 -1.73
CA PRO A 78 30.83 7.16 -2.81
C PRO A 78 29.59 6.46 -3.39
N GLN A 79 29.56 6.28 -4.72
CA GLN A 79 28.38 5.74 -5.42
C GLN A 79 27.94 4.36 -4.91
N GLU A 80 28.88 3.50 -4.54
CA GLU A 80 28.57 2.16 -3.99
C GLU A 80 27.80 2.23 -2.68
N LEU A 81 28.16 3.18 -1.81
CA LEU A 81 27.49 3.38 -0.53
C LEU A 81 26.09 3.97 -0.74
N THR A 82 25.95 4.99 -1.58
CA THR A 82 24.63 5.57 -1.93
C THR A 82 23.68 4.50 -2.46
N LYS A 83 24.15 3.67 -3.40
CA LYS A 83 23.37 2.56 -3.96
C LYS A 83 22.94 1.57 -2.87
N SER A 84 23.85 1.22 -1.97
CA SER A 84 23.56 0.28 -0.88
C SER A 84 22.52 0.83 0.10
N ILE A 85 22.59 2.13 0.41
CA ILE A 85 21.61 2.81 1.26
C ILE A 85 20.24 2.87 0.58
N GLU A 86 20.19 3.25 -0.71
CA GLU A 86 18.95 3.28 -1.49
C GLU A 86 18.29 1.90 -1.55
N LEU A 87 19.07 0.84 -1.81
CA LEU A 87 18.57 -0.53 -1.80
C LEU A 87 18.00 -0.94 -0.43
N LYS A 88 18.68 -0.58 0.67
CA LYS A 88 18.20 -0.83 2.04
C LYS A 88 16.89 -0.09 2.30
N VAL A 89 16.81 1.19 1.95
CA VAL A 89 15.60 2.01 2.14
C VAL A 89 14.44 1.47 1.30
N GLN A 90 14.71 1.07 0.06
CA GLN A 90 13.70 0.47 -0.80
C GLN A 90 13.18 -0.85 -0.22
N ALA A 91 14.08 -1.72 0.26
CA ALA A 91 13.68 -2.98 0.90
C ALA A 91 12.86 -2.75 2.19
N GLU A 92 13.23 -1.77 3.02
CA GLU A 92 12.45 -1.38 4.21
C GLU A 92 11.05 -0.90 3.83
N GLN A 93 10.93 -0.08 2.78
CA GLN A 93 9.64 0.42 2.29
C GLN A 93 8.78 -0.68 1.66
N ASP A 94 9.38 -1.59 0.90
CA ASP A 94 8.70 -2.72 0.28
C ASP A 94 8.19 -3.72 1.34
N ALA A 95 8.98 -3.97 2.39
CA ALA A 95 8.56 -4.77 3.53
C ALA A 95 7.36 -4.14 4.26
N ALA A 96 7.45 -2.84 4.57
CA ALA A 96 6.34 -2.12 5.19
C ALA A 96 5.08 -2.15 4.31
N ARG A 97 5.23 -1.96 2.98
CA ARG A 97 4.11 -2.05 2.04
C ARG A 97 3.48 -3.44 2.06
N MET A 98 4.30 -4.50 2.07
CA MET A 98 3.81 -5.88 2.10
C MET A 98 3.06 -6.20 3.39
N GLU A 99 3.52 -5.69 4.53
CA GLU A 99 2.82 -5.81 5.80
C GLU A 99 1.42 -5.18 5.74
N PHE A 100 1.30 -3.98 5.18
CA PHE A 100 -0.02 -3.35 4.96
C PHE A 100 -0.91 -4.15 4.01
N VAL A 101 -0.35 -4.74 2.95
CA VAL A 101 -1.10 -5.60 2.03
C VAL A 101 -1.62 -6.85 2.76
N LEU A 102 -0.76 -7.53 3.53
CA LEU A 102 -1.17 -8.71 4.31
C LEU A 102 -2.25 -8.36 5.35
N GLN A 103 -2.13 -7.21 6.01
CA GLN A 103 -3.14 -6.74 6.96
C GLN A 103 -4.47 -6.47 6.25
N LYS A 104 -4.45 -5.85 5.07
CA LYS A 104 -5.64 -5.61 4.25
C LYS A 104 -6.30 -6.92 3.83
N GLU A 105 -5.54 -7.86 3.29
CA GLU A 105 -6.05 -9.17 2.86
C GLU A 105 -6.65 -9.96 4.05
N THR A 106 -6.02 -9.88 5.23
CA THR A 106 -6.55 -10.49 6.45
C THR A 106 -7.89 -9.88 6.86
N GLN A 107 -8.04 -8.55 6.78
CA GLN A 107 -9.30 -7.87 7.05
C GLN A 107 -10.37 -8.23 6.02
N GLU A 108 -10.01 -8.31 4.73
CA GLU A 108 -10.94 -8.74 3.68
C GLU A 108 -11.41 -10.19 3.86
N ALA A 109 -10.50 -11.10 4.23
CA ALA A 109 -10.83 -12.49 4.53
C ALA A 109 -11.81 -12.59 5.71
N ASN A 110 -11.55 -11.85 6.80
CA ASN A 110 -12.44 -11.78 7.95
C ASN A 110 -13.83 -11.22 7.57
N ARG A 111 -13.87 -10.16 6.76
CA ARG A 111 -15.13 -9.58 6.26
C ARG A 111 -15.95 -10.62 5.50
N LYS A 112 -15.34 -11.33 4.55
CA LYS A 112 -15.99 -12.38 3.76
C LYS A 112 -16.48 -13.54 4.64
N ALA A 113 -15.70 -13.94 5.64
CA ALA A 113 -16.11 -14.99 6.57
C ALA A 113 -17.33 -14.59 7.41
N ILE A 114 -17.39 -13.34 7.89
CA ILE A 114 -18.54 -12.82 8.62
C ILE A 114 -19.77 -12.73 7.71
N GLU A 115 -19.60 -12.24 6.48
CA GLU A 115 -20.68 -12.17 5.48
C GLU A 115 -21.26 -13.56 5.17
N ALA A 116 -20.39 -14.55 4.92
CA ALA A 116 -20.80 -15.93 4.68
C ALA A 116 -21.55 -16.54 5.88
N LYS A 117 -21.09 -16.29 7.11
CA LYS A 117 -21.80 -16.71 8.34
C LYS A 117 -23.18 -16.05 8.45
N GLY A 118 -23.28 -14.76 8.14
CA GLY A 118 -24.55 -14.03 8.15
C GLY A 118 -25.54 -14.58 7.14
N ILE A 119 -25.09 -14.89 5.92
CA ILE A 119 -25.94 -15.51 4.88
C ILE A 119 -26.39 -16.91 5.31
N ALA A 120 -25.47 -17.73 5.83
CA ALA A 120 -25.79 -19.09 6.28
C ALA A 120 -26.82 -19.09 7.42
N GLU A 121 -26.66 -18.21 8.41
CA GLU A 121 -27.59 -18.09 9.52
C GLU A 121 -28.94 -17.53 9.06
N PHE A 122 -28.94 -16.55 8.16
CA PHE A 122 -30.18 -16.06 7.53
C PHE A 122 -30.93 -17.19 6.81
N GLN A 123 -30.23 -18.00 6.00
CA GLN A 123 -30.83 -19.14 5.30
C GLN A 123 -31.38 -20.19 6.28
N ARG A 124 -30.69 -20.44 7.40
CA ARG A 124 -31.15 -21.34 8.45
C ARG A 124 -32.46 -20.85 9.08
N ILE A 125 -32.50 -19.59 9.51
CA ILE A 125 -33.69 -18.97 10.12
C ILE A 125 -34.87 -18.98 9.14
N VAL A 126 -34.63 -18.61 7.88
CA VAL A 126 -35.68 -18.60 6.85
C VAL A 126 -36.20 -20.02 6.60
N SER A 127 -35.33 -21.02 6.50
CA SER A 127 -35.74 -22.42 6.27
C SER A 127 -36.54 -22.99 7.44
N GLU A 128 -36.19 -22.63 8.68
CA GLU A 128 -36.95 -23.01 9.87
C GLU A 128 -38.33 -22.35 9.93
N GLY A 129 -38.44 -21.10 9.47
CA GLY A 129 -39.70 -20.36 9.41
C GLY A 129 -40.63 -20.78 8.26
N ILE A 130 -40.12 -21.46 7.23
CA ILE A 130 -40.89 -21.92 6.09
C ILE A 130 -41.50 -23.29 6.39
N SER A 131 -42.79 -23.33 6.70
CA SER A 131 -43.53 -24.59 6.79
C SER A 131 -44.03 -25.06 5.41
N PRO A 132 -44.14 -26.38 5.15
CA PRO A 132 -44.72 -26.91 3.92
C PRO A 132 -46.13 -26.40 3.65
N GLN A 133 -46.91 -26.15 4.71
CA GLN A 133 -48.25 -25.58 4.64
C GLN A 133 -48.23 -24.11 4.21
N LEU A 134 -47.26 -23.31 4.71
CA LEU A 134 -47.09 -21.92 4.31
C LEU A 134 -46.68 -21.79 2.83
N LEU A 135 -45.79 -22.67 2.33
CA LEU A 135 -45.42 -22.71 0.91
C LEU A 135 -46.61 -23.04 0.01
N LYS A 136 -47.42 -24.04 0.41
CA LYS A 136 -48.65 -24.38 -0.34
C LYS A 136 -49.63 -23.22 -0.34
N TRP A 137 -49.85 -22.58 0.81
CA TRP A 137 -50.74 -21.43 0.93
C TRP A 137 -50.25 -20.24 0.06
N LYS A 138 -48.95 -19.92 0.11
CA LYS A 138 -48.34 -18.89 -0.74
C LYS A 138 -48.37 -19.25 -2.23
N GLY A 139 -48.24 -20.53 -2.58
CA GLY A 139 -48.39 -21.01 -3.96
C GLY A 139 -49.81 -20.82 -4.49
N VAL A 140 -50.82 -21.09 -3.64
CA VAL A 140 -52.24 -20.83 -3.98
C VAL A 140 -52.50 -19.33 -4.14
N GLU A 141 -52.01 -18.49 -3.22
CA GLU A 141 -52.13 -17.02 -3.30
C GLU A 141 -51.47 -16.46 -4.57
N ALA A 142 -50.26 -16.93 -4.90
CA ALA A 142 -49.59 -16.54 -6.14
C ALA A 142 -50.41 -16.96 -7.37
N THR A 143 -50.96 -18.18 -7.37
CA THR A 143 -51.81 -18.69 -8.47
C THR A 143 -53.11 -17.88 -8.60
N GLU A 144 -53.71 -17.45 -7.48
CA GLU A 144 -54.90 -16.60 -7.46
C GLU A 144 -54.60 -15.20 -8.01
N LEU A 145 -53.47 -14.59 -7.62
CA LEU A 145 -53.00 -13.32 -8.18
C LEU A 145 -52.73 -13.43 -9.69
N PHE A 146 -52.12 -14.54 -10.12
CA PHE A 146 -51.89 -14.82 -11.53
C PHE A 146 -53.19 -15.02 -12.32
N ALA A 147 -54.19 -15.69 -11.73
CA ALA A 147 -55.50 -15.90 -12.34
C ALA A 147 -56.32 -14.61 -12.45
N ASN A 148 -56.16 -13.69 -11.49
CA ASN A 148 -56.86 -12.40 -11.47
C ASN A 148 -56.15 -11.29 -12.27
N SER A 149 -54.91 -11.51 -12.73
CA SER A 149 -54.16 -10.53 -13.52
C SER A 149 -54.51 -10.65 -15.02
N PRO A 150 -54.94 -9.56 -15.67
CA PRO A 150 -55.45 -9.58 -17.05
C PRO A 150 -54.39 -9.86 -18.13
N ASN A 151 -53.11 -10.02 -17.79
CA ASN A 151 -52.02 -10.25 -18.77
C ASN A 151 -50.99 -11.31 -18.31
N THR A 152 -51.43 -12.32 -17.55
CA THR A 152 -50.53 -13.39 -17.10
C THR A 152 -50.29 -14.41 -18.22
N LYS A 153 -49.04 -14.57 -18.65
CA LYS A 153 -48.60 -15.72 -19.46
C LYS A 153 -48.44 -16.93 -18.54
N ILE A 154 -49.30 -17.94 -18.70
CA ILE A 154 -49.22 -19.18 -17.92
C ILE A 154 -48.14 -20.07 -18.56
N VAL A 155 -47.02 -20.27 -17.86
CA VAL A 155 -45.95 -21.19 -18.27
C VAL A 155 -46.12 -22.49 -17.47
N ILE A 156 -46.55 -23.56 -18.15
CA ILE A 156 -46.65 -24.88 -17.55
C ILE A 156 -45.26 -25.52 -17.63
N MET A 157 -44.52 -25.52 -16.52
CA MET A 157 -43.34 -26.36 -16.37
C MET A 157 -43.79 -27.76 -15.97
N GLY A 158 -43.76 -28.68 -16.93
CA GLY A 158 -43.86 -30.11 -16.66
C GLY A 158 -42.67 -30.55 -15.81
N ASN A 159 -42.96 -31.22 -14.70
CA ASN A 159 -41.93 -31.87 -13.89
C ASN A 159 -41.62 -33.25 -14.47
N ASP A 160 -40.96 -33.30 -15.61
CA ASP A 160 -40.23 -34.48 -16.06
C ASP A 160 -38.86 -34.06 -16.63
N ALA A 161 -37.85 -34.90 -16.39
CA ALA A 161 -36.44 -34.55 -16.53
C ALA A 161 -35.96 -34.27 -17.97
N ASN A 162 -36.86 -34.14 -18.97
CA ASN A 162 -36.58 -33.74 -20.34
C ASN A 162 -37.90 -33.48 -21.09
N GLY A 163 -38.43 -32.25 -21.05
CA GLY A 163 -39.64 -31.89 -21.79
C GLY A 163 -39.85 -30.39 -21.82
N LEU A 164 -39.66 -29.79 -22.99
CA LEU A 164 -39.74 -28.35 -23.24
C LEU A 164 -41.03 -27.72 -22.66
N PRO A 165 -40.95 -26.52 -22.05
CA PRO A 165 -42.12 -25.86 -21.48
C PRO A 165 -43.11 -25.47 -22.59
N VAL A 166 -44.35 -25.95 -22.47
CA VAL A 166 -45.44 -25.59 -23.39
C VAL A 166 -46.06 -24.27 -22.90
N ILE A 167 -45.89 -23.22 -23.69
CA ILE A 167 -46.49 -21.90 -23.45
C ILE A 167 -47.83 -21.86 -24.20
N LEU A 168 -48.96 -21.91 -23.48
CA LEU A 168 -50.27 -21.58 -24.07
C LEU A 168 -50.48 -20.07 -24.00
N SER A 169 -50.48 -19.41 -25.16
CA SER A 169 -50.92 -18.02 -25.30
C SER A 169 -52.38 -18.01 -25.75
N THR A 170 -53.32 -17.78 -24.83
CA THR A 170 -54.73 -17.57 -25.18
C THR A 170 -55.03 -16.07 -25.21
N GLY A 171 -54.76 -15.47 -26.37
CA GLY A 171 -55.22 -14.14 -26.76
C GLY A 171 -55.69 -14.24 -28.22
N GLY A 172 -56.93 -13.82 -28.48
CA GLY A 172 -57.65 -14.04 -29.72
C GLY A 172 -57.07 -13.36 -30.97
N ASP A 173 -57.64 -13.80 -32.09
CA ASP A 173 -57.51 -13.37 -33.50
C ASP A 173 -56.35 -13.96 -34.33
N ASP A 174 -56.73 -15.04 -35.02
CA ASP A 174 -56.52 -15.38 -36.43
C ASP A 174 -55.13 -15.24 -37.11
N THR A 175 -54.80 -16.35 -37.78
CA THR A 175 -53.77 -16.59 -38.81
C THR A 175 -52.32 -16.85 -38.34
N ALA A 176 -51.89 -18.11 -38.39
CA ALA A 176 -50.93 -18.57 -39.41
C ALA A 176 -50.33 -19.97 -39.10
N SER A 177 -50.54 -20.87 -40.06
CA SER A 177 -49.66 -21.96 -40.50
C SER A 177 -49.08 -22.94 -39.48
N VAL A 178 -49.69 -24.13 -39.47
CA VAL A 178 -49.04 -25.43 -39.22
C VAL A 178 -47.81 -25.58 -40.13
N SER A 179 -46.63 -25.81 -39.54
CA SER A 179 -45.51 -26.43 -40.25
C SER A 179 -45.01 -27.63 -39.45
N THR A 180 -45.46 -28.80 -39.89
CA THR A 180 -44.85 -30.08 -39.56
C THR A 180 -43.59 -30.23 -40.42
N THR A 181 -42.41 -30.28 -39.81
CA THR A 181 -41.22 -30.84 -40.48
C THR A 181 -40.73 -32.04 -39.67
N LYS A 182 -40.82 -33.19 -40.35
CA LYS A 182 -40.30 -34.51 -39.99
C LYS A 182 -38.87 -34.46 -39.45
N GLY A 183 -38.57 -35.38 -38.54
CA GLY A 183 -37.19 -35.68 -38.18
C GLY A 183 -36.36 -36.21 -39.36
N SER A 184 -35.07 -35.91 -39.31
CA SER A 184 -34.01 -36.79 -39.78
C SER A 184 -32.66 -36.26 -39.29
N GLN A 185 -31.92 -37.17 -38.65
CA GLN A 185 -30.53 -37.13 -38.17
C GLN A 185 -30.27 -36.47 -36.82
#